data_AF-C0R863-F1
#
_entry.id   AF-C0R863-F1
#
_cell.length_a   1.000
_cell.length_b   1.000
_cell.length_c   1.000
_cell.angle_alpha   90.00
_cell.angle_beta   90.00
_cell.angle_gamma   90.00
#
_symmetry.space_group_name_H-M   'P 1'
#
loop_
_entity.id
_entity.type
_entity.pdbx_description
1 polymer ?
#
loop_
_entity_poly.entity_id
_entity_poly.type
_entity_poly.pdbx_seq_one_letter_code
_entity_poly.pdbx_strand_id
1 'polypeptide(L)'
;MKKFNLTIVALFVALLVACNFGLTGETKIALESSSKDVKNKILQIRKDAGLKGVNFEAFTDRETGSKVSSGGSVIREAKVQAIDATEKFFKTIEEEALKLKENGNSSQFLAMFKIMLEILESLEAIGIKGVKNSASEEAKSNPINTCERLLEAKVKIENKLEDIKKKQKINNEEKKNNKSKK
;
A
#
# COMPACT_ATOMS: atom_id res chain seq x y z
N MET A 1 -50.90 3.03 -17.14
CA MET A 1 -49.86 2.72 -16.13
C MET A 1 -49.11 1.47 -16.58
N LYS A 2 -47.80 1.55 -16.88
CA LYS A 2 -47.00 0.38 -17.29
C LYS A 2 -46.83 -0.55 -16.07
N LYS A 3 -47.35 -1.77 -16.14
CA LYS A 3 -47.09 -2.81 -15.14
C LYS A 3 -45.61 -3.20 -15.26
N PHE A 4 -44.76 -2.72 -14.37
CA PHE A 4 -43.39 -3.21 -14.26
C PHE A 4 -43.45 -4.68 -13.85
N ASN A 5 -42.85 -5.54 -14.69
CA ASN A 5 -42.89 -6.98 -14.48
C ASN A 5 -41.95 -7.33 -13.32
N LEU A 6 -42.51 -7.73 -12.18
CA LEU A 6 -41.78 -7.94 -10.91
C LEU A 6 -40.59 -8.91 -11.08
N THR A 7 -40.73 -9.90 -11.98
CA THR A 7 -39.69 -10.86 -12.34
C THR A 7 -38.50 -10.21 -13.05
N ILE A 8 -38.74 -9.22 -13.90
CA ILE A 8 -37.67 -8.49 -14.60
C ILE A 8 -36.90 -7.63 -13.59
N VAL A 9 -37.60 -6.97 -12.67
CA VAL A 9 -36.96 -6.17 -11.60
C VAL A 9 -36.11 -7.05 -10.68
N ALA A 10 -36.62 -8.22 -10.28
CA ALA A 10 -35.88 -9.16 -9.44
C ALA A 10 -34.62 -9.70 -10.14
N LEU A 11 -34.68 -10.01 -11.45
CA LEU A 11 -33.51 -10.41 -12.23
C LEU A 11 -32.47 -9.29 -12.31
N PHE A 12 -32.90 -8.05 -12.56
CA PHE A 12 -32.00 -6.90 -12.61
C PHE A 12 -31.36 -6.60 -11.26
N VAL A 13 -32.08 -6.76 -10.15
CA VAL A 13 -31.52 -6.63 -8.80
C VAL A 13 -30.52 -7.76 -8.54
N ALA A 14 -30.82 -9.01 -8.89
CA ALA A 14 -29.88 -10.12 -8.75
C ALA A 14 -28.61 -9.95 -9.60
N LEU A 15 -28.73 -9.44 -10.83
CA LEU A 15 -27.61 -9.09 -11.71
C LEU A 15 -26.80 -7.91 -11.16
N LEU A 16 -27.44 -6.85 -10.66
CA LEU A 16 -26.76 -5.71 -10.04
C LEU A 16 -25.99 -6.12 -8.78
N VAL A 17 -26.59 -6.98 -7.98
CA VAL A 17 -26.01 -7.54 -6.77
C VAL A 17 -24.80 -8.42 -7.14
N ALA A 18 -24.89 -9.29 -8.15
CA ALA A 18 -23.77 -10.10 -8.63
C ALA A 18 -22.61 -9.28 -9.24
N CYS A 19 -22.89 -8.10 -9.82
CA CYS A 19 -21.87 -7.27 -10.46
C CYS A 19 -21.18 -6.26 -9.51
N ASN A 20 -21.73 -5.98 -8.32
CA ASN A 20 -21.21 -4.92 -7.43
C ASN A 20 -20.71 -5.39 -6.05
N PHE A 21 -20.59 -6.69 -5.80
CA PHE A 21 -20.00 -7.16 -4.55
C PHE A 21 -18.48 -6.99 -4.57
N GLY A 22 -18.00 -6.01 -3.81
CA GLY A 22 -16.60 -5.89 -3.40
C GLY A 22 -16.19 -7.01 -2.42
N LEU A 23 -15.24 -6.72 -1.52
CA LEU A 23 -14.83 -7.69 -0.49
C LEU A 23 -15.98 -7.98 0.47
N THR A 24 -16.20 -9.26 0.79
CA THR A 24 -17.23 -9.73 1.72
C THR A 24 -16.68 -10.79 2.68
N GLY A 25 -17.38 -11.04 3.78
CA GLY A 25 -17.06 -12.14 4.70
C GLY A 25 -15.69 -12.01 5.38
N GLU A 26 -15.05 -13.16 5.62
CA GLU A 26 -13.79 -13.27 6.35
C GLU A 26 -12.64 -12.52 5.66
N THR A 27 -12.52 -12.58 4.33
CA THR A 27 -11.49 -11.86 3.57
C THR A 27 -11.58 -10.36 3.77
N LYS A 28 -12.80 -9.78 3.78
CA LYS A 28 -12.98 -8.35 4.06
C LYS A 28 -12.46 -7.99 5.45
N ILE A 29 -12.89 -8.75 6.46
CA ILE A 29 -12.52 -8.51 7.87
C ILE A 29 -11.00 -8.63 8.04
N ALA A 30 -10.39 -9.67 7.47
CA ALA A 30 -8.96 -9.91 7.53
C ALA A 30 -8.16 -8.77 6.90
N LEU A 31 -8.54 -8.34 5.70
CA LEU A 31 -7.84 -7.27 4.98
C LEU A 31 -8.05 -5.88 5.61
N GLU A 32 -9.27 -5.56 6.08
CA GLU A 32 -9.54 -4.30 6.76
C GLU A 32 -8.81 -4.21 8.11
N SER A 33 -8.81 -5.30 8.89
CA SER A 33 -8.07 -5.37 10.16
C SER A 33 -6.57 -5.26 9.94
N SER A 34 -6.02 -6.07 9.02
CA SER A 34 -4.59 -6.06 8.70
C SER A 34 -4.13 -4.71 8.14
N SER A 35 -4.94 -4.09 7.27
CA SER A 35 -4.68 -2.74 6.76
C SER A 35 -4.66 -1.70 7.88
N LYS A 36 -5.63 -1.75 8.80
CA LYS A 36 -5.68 -0.85 9.96
C LYS A 36 -4.45 -1.01 10.85
N ASP A 37 -4.02 -2.24 11.11
CA ASP A 37 -2.84 -2.51 11.92
C ASP A 37 -1.56 -1.96 11.28
N VAL A 38 -1.43 -2.08 9.95
CA VAL A 38 -0.29 -1.54 9.22
C VAL A 38 -0.29 -0.02 9.22
N LYS A 39 -1.45 0.62 8.99
CA LYS A 39 -1.59 2.08 9.10
C LYS A 39 -1.23 2.58 10.50
N ASN A 40 -1.69 1.89 11.54
CA ASN A 40 -1.35 2.20 12.93
C ASN A 40 0.15 2.03 13.19
N LYS A 41 0.76 0.98 12.64
CA LYS A 41 2.20 0.74 12.78
C LYS A 41 3.02 1.84 12.11
N ILE A 42 2.65 2.25 10.90
CA ILE A 42 3.25 3.38 10.18
C ILE A 42 3.10 4.66 11.02
N LEU A 43 1.91 4.93 11.55
CA LEU A 43 1.68 6.09 12.42
C LEU A 43 2.58 6.06 13.67
N GLN A 44 2.74 4.91 14.29
CA GLN A 44 3.63 4.72 15.43
C GLN A 44 5.09 5.02 15.05
N ILE A 45 5.57 4.46 13.94
CA ILE A 45 6.93 4.70 13.43
C ILE A 45 7.17 6.20 13.19
N ARG A 46 6.18 6.91 12.61
CA ARG A 46 6.24 8.36 12.42
C ARG A 46 6.36 9.10 13.76
N LYS A 47 5.54 8.74 14.75
CA LYS A 47 5.58 9.36 16.09
C LYS A 47 6.95 9.14 16.75
N ASP A 48 7.45 7.90 16.75
CA ASP A 48 8.73 7.54 17.37
C ASP A 48 9.91 8.27 16.72
N ALA A 49 9.89 8.43 15.41
CA ALA A 49 10.88 9.23 14.69
C ALA A 49 10.78 10.73 15.03
N GLY A 50 9.57 11.25 15.20
CA GLY A 50 9.33 12.64 15.63
C GLY A 50 9.90 12.92 17.02
N LEU A 51 9.71 12.00 17.98
CA LEU A 51 10.31 12.09 19.32
C LEU A 51 11.84 12.08 19.28
N LYS A 52 12.44 11.48 18.26
CA LYS A 52 13.89 11.46 18.01
C LYS A 52 14.38 12.65 17.17
N GLY A 53 13.57 13.69 17.01
CA GLY A 53 13.95 14.95 16.38
C GLY A 53 13.80 15.02 14.86
N VAL A 54 12.99 14.14 14.26
CA VAL A 54 12.61 14.27 12.83
C VAL A 54 11.47 15.27 12.67
N ASN A 55 11.68 16.29 11.85
CA ASN A 55 10.64 17.25 11.46
C ASN A 55 9.98 16.82 10.15
N PHE A 56 8.87 16.10 10.26
CA PHE A 56 8.07 15.68 9.09
C PHE A 56 7.38 16.85 8.38
N GLU A 57 7.11 17.97 9.05
CA GLU A 57 6.49 19.15 8.44
C GLU A 57 7.44 19.87 7.47
N ALA A 58 8.75 19.64 7.59
CA ALA A 58 9.73 20.15 6.63
C ALA A 58 9.79 19.33 5.33
N PHE A 59 9.03 18.23 5.23
CA PHE A 59 9.01 17.41 4.02
C PHE A 59 8.22 18.09 2.91
N THR A 60 8.87 18.26 1.76
CA THR A 60 8.23 18.75 0.54
C THR A 60 8.02 17.60 -0.43
N ASP A 61 7.39 17.84 -1.58
CA ASP A 61 7.21 16.82 -2.62
C ASP A 61 8.52 16.33 -3.24
N ARG A 62 9.58 17.14 -3.10
CA ARG A 62 10.90 16.87 -3.67
C ARG A 62 11.90 16.41 -2.62
N GLU A 63 11.77 16.87 -1.39
CA GLU A 63 12.77 16.65 -0.35
C GLU A 63 12.13 16.09 0.94
N THR A 64 12.53 14.87 1.31
CA THR A 64 12.00 14.14 2.48
C THR A 64 13.11 13.47 3.29
N GLY A 65 14.33 14.00 3.19
CA GLY A 65 15.56 13.41 3.72
C GLY A 65 16.30 14.34 4.67
N SER A 66 17.55 13.98 4.96
CA SER A 66 18.38 14.71 5.94
C SER A 66 18.74 16.15 5.55
N LYS A 67 18.43 16.57 4.31
CA LYS A 67 18.63 17.95 3.85
C LYS A 67 17.60 18.91 4.46
N VAL A 68 16.38 18.43 4.68
CA VAL A 68 15.25 19.25 5.15
C VAL A 68 14.84 18.93 6.58
N SER A 69 15.31 17.82 7.15
CA SER A 69 15.06 17.46 8.54
C SER A 69 16.31 16.92 9.22
N SER A 70 16.48 17.28 10.50
CA SER A 70 17.40 16.59 11.41
C SER A 70 17.06 15.10 11.55
N GLY A 71 18.02 14.31 12.04
CA GLY A 71 17.79 12.88 12.30
C GLY A 71 17.86 11.99 11.05
N GLY A 72 18.77 12.26 10.12
CA GLY A 72 18.87 11.52 8.86
C GLY A 72 18.95 9.98 8.97
N SER A 73 19.61 9.45 10.01
CA SER A 73 19.62 8.00 10.28
C SER A 73 18.26 7.49 10.77
N VAL A 74 17.57 8.28 11.60
CA VAL A 74 16.24 7.98 12.13
C VAL A 74 15.20 7.99 11.00
N ILE A 75 15.27 8.95 10.07
CA ILE A 75 14.40 8.99 8.88
C ILE A 75 14.59 7.72 8.05
N ARG A 76 15.84 7.30 7.82
CA ARG A 76 16.16 6.09 7.06
C ARG A 76 15.60 4.85 7.73
N GLU A 77 15.82 4.72 9.04
CA GLU A 77 15.31 3.60 9.83
C GLU A 77 13.77 3.55 9.80
N ALA A 78 13.11 4.69 10.00
CA ALA A 78 11.66 4.81 9.92
C ALA A 78 11.11 4.37 8.55
N LYS A 79 11.75 4.78 7.45
CA LYS A 79 11.37 4.35 6.11
C LYS A 79 11.53 2.84 5.91
N VAL A 80 12.63 2.26 6.37
CA VAL A 80 12.86 0.80 6.27
C VAL A 80 11.82 0.03 7.07
N GLN A 81 11.55 0.42 8.33
CA GLN A 81 10.55 -0.23 9.17
C GLN A 81 9.13 -0.14 8.58
N ALA A 82 8.78 1.00 7.99
CA ALA A 82 7.47 1.19 7.35
C ALA A 82 7.31 0.32 6.08
N ILE A 83 8.40 0.18 5.31
CA ILE A 83 8.44 -0.73 4.15
C ILE A 83 8.29 -2.18 4.62
N ASP A 84 9.02 -2.62 5.64
CA ASP A 84 8.92 -3.99 6.18
C ASP A 84 7.50 -4.33 6.68
N ALA A 85 6.81 -3.37 7.32
CA ALA A 85 5.42 -3.54 7.72
C ALA A 85 4.47 -3.67 6.52
N THR A 86 4.73 -2.92 5.45
CA THR A 86 3.95 -2.95 4.21
C THR A 86 4.15 -4.26 3.44
N GLU A 87 5.38 -4.76 3.35
CA GLU A 87 5.69 -6.05 2.71
C GLU A 87 4.93 -7.22 3.39
N LYS A 88 4.82 -7.21 4.72
CA LYS A 88 4.02 -8.20 5.46
C LYS A 88 2.54 -8.13 5.09
N PHE A 89 1.99 -6.92 4.96
CA PHE A 89 0.61 -6.72 4.54
C PHE A 89 0.36 -7.23 3.11
N PHE A 90 1.29 -6.98 2.19
CA PHE A 90 1.16 -7.43 0.81
C PHE A 90 1.18 -8.96 0.68
N LYS A 91 1.86 -9.68 1.58
CA LYS A 91 1.73 -11.13 1.67
C LYS A 91 0.31 -11.56 2.04
N THR A 92 -0.33 -10.87 2.99
CA THR A 92 -1.74 -11.13 3.32
C THR A 92 -2.66 -10.87 2.11
N ILE A 93 -2.42 -9.78 1.36
CA ILE A 93 -3.17 -9.51 0.12
C ILE A 93 -2.98 -10.64 -0.89
N GLU A 94 -1.75 -11.12 -1.09
CA GLU A 94 -1.45 -12.22 -2.00
C GLU A 94 -2.16 -13.52 -1.58
N GLU A 95 -2.10 -13.89 -0.31
CA GLU A 95 -2.78 -15.06 0.23
C GLU A 95 -4.31 -14.98 0.02
N GLU A 96 -4.91 -13.84 0.33
CA GLU A 96 -6.35 -13.63 0.14
C GLU A 96 -6.75 -13.56 -1.34
N ALA A 97 -5.92 -12.95 -2.20
CA ALA A 97 -6.15 -12.91 -3.63
C ALA A 97 -6.14 -14.32 -4.25
N LEU A 98 -5.19 -15.16 -3.83
CA LEU A 98 -5.06 -16.53 -4.32
C LEU A 98 -6.25 -17.41 -3.93
N LYS A 99 -6.87 -17.19 -2.76
CA LYS A 99 -8.13 -17.86 -2.38
C LYS A 99 -9.28 -17.52 -3.34
N LEU A 100 -9.25 -16.30 -3.90
CA LEU A 100 -10.24 -15.82 -4.85
C LEU A 100 -9.84 -16.05 -6.31
N LYS A 101 -8.73 -16.74 -6.61
CA LYS A 101 -8.23 -16.86 -7.98
C LYS A 101 -9.26 -17.43 -8.97
N GLU A 102 -9.96 -18.49 -8.58
CA GLU A 102 -10.92 -19.18 -9.45
C GLU A 102 -12.33 -18.55 -9.45
N ASN A 103 -12.73 -17.96 -8.32
CA ASN A 103 -14.12 -17.52 -8.09
C ASN A 103 -14.29 -16.01 -7.86
N GLY A 104 -13.18 -15.28 -7.83
CA GLY A 104 -13.15 -13.86 -7.54
C GLY A 104 -13.61 -13.02 -8.72
N ASN A 105 -14.26 -11.90 -8.42
CA ASN A 105 -14.69 -10.94 -9.43
C ASN A 105 -13.75 -9.73 -9.51
N SER A 106 -13.85 -8.97 -10.60
CA SER A 106 -13.02 -7.78 -10.82
C SER A 106 -13.17 -6.72 -9.73
N SER A 107 -14.37 -6.56 -9.16
CA SER A 107 -14.65 -5.61 -8.07
C SER A 107 -13.90 -5.98 -6.78
N GLN A 108 -13.71 -7.27 -6.50
CA GLN A 108 -12.94 -7.77 -5.36
C GLN A 108 -11.44 -7.49 -5.52
N PHE A 109 -10.86 -7.81 -6.69
CA PHE A 109 -9.45 -7.53 -6.96
C PHE A 109 -9.15 -6.02 -6.96
N LEU A 110 -10.06 -5.21 -7.53
CA LEU A 110 -9.96 -3.76 -7.47
C LEU A 110 -10.04 -3.23 -6.04
N ALA A 111 -10.88 -3.82 -5.19
CA ALA A 111 -10.97 -3.45 -3.78
C ALA A 111 -9.67 -3.79 -3.02
N MET A 112 -9.07 -4.96 -3.25
CA MET A 112 -7.75 -5.30 -2.70
C MET A 112 -6.68 -4.30 -3.12
N PHE A 113 -6.66 -3.93 -4.41
CA PHE A 113 -5.73 -2.93 -4.93
C PHE A 113 -5.93 -1.55 -4.30
N LYS A 114 -7.18 -1.11 -4.11
CA LYS A 114 -7.48 0.15 -3.40
C LYS A 114 -6.92 0.14 -1.98
N ILE A 115 -7.04 -0.97 -1.25
CA ILE A 115 -6.45 -1.09 0.09
C ILE A 115 -4.93 -0.97 0.01
N MET A 116 -4.27 -1.57 -0.97
CA MET A 116 -2.83 -1.37 -1.18
C MET A 116 -2.48 0.10 -1.41
N LEU A 117 -3.24 0.83 -2.22
CA LEU A 117 -3.03 2.26 -2.46
C LEU A 117 -3.20 3.11 -1.18
N GLU A 118 -4.14 2.77 -0.31
CA GLU A 118 -4.31 3.45 0.98
C GLU A 118 -3.13 3.22 1.93
N ILE A 119 -2.50 2.04 1.90
CA ILE A 119 -1.26 1.79 2.65
C ILE A 119 -0.12 2.62 2.06
N LEU A 120 0.01 2.68 0.73
CA LEU A 120 1.03 3.50 0.07
C LEU A 120 0.87 4.99 0.38
N GLU A 121 -0.36 5.49 0.48
CA GLU A 121 -0.65 6.85 0.95
C GLU A 121 -0.12 7.09 2.36
N SER A 122 -0.30 6.13 3.26
CA SER A 122 0.19 6.22 4.63
C SER A 122 1.73 6.32 4.68
N LEU A 123 2.43 5.70 3.72
CA LEU A 123 3.89 5.80 3.60
C LEU A 123 4.37 7.20 3.17
N GLU A 124 3.53 7.99 2.48
CA GLU A 124 3.89 9.36 2.09
C GLU A 124 4.13 10.25 3.31
N ALA A 125 3.40 10.00 4.42
CA ALA A 125 3.58 10.69 5.69
C ALA A 125 4.94 10.45 6.37
N ILE A 126 5.68 9.40 5.95
CA ILE A 126 7.05 9.10 6.38
C ILE A 126 8.07 9.51 5.30
N GLY A 127 7.61 10.14 4.22
CA GLY A 127 8.47 10.66 3.15
C GLY A 127 8.85 9.62 2.10
N ILE A 128 8.09 8.54 1.96
CA ILE A 128 8.13 7.61 0.83
C ILE A 128 7.07 8.07 -0.17
N LYS A 129 7.45 8.95 -1.10
CA LYS A 129 6.52 9.59 -2.04
C LYS A 129 6.52 8.92 -3.41
N GLY A 130 5.43 9.08 -4.15
CA GLY A 130 5.34 8.77 -5.59
C GLY A 130 5.05 7.31 -5.93
N VAL A 131 5.14 6.38 -4.98
CA VAL A 131 4.82 4.96 -5.21
C VAL A 131 3.33 4.77 -5.50
N LYS A 132 2.44 5.43 -4.72
CA LYS A 132 0.99 5.42 -4.94
C LYS A 132 0.61 5.93 -6.33
N ASN A 133 1.13 7.09 -6.72
CA ASN A 133 0.84 7.71 -8.01
C ASN A 133 1.31 6.82 -9.16
N SER A 134 2.52 6.27 -9.05
CA SER A 134 3.07 5.38 -10.07
C SER A 134 2.25 4.10 -10.22
N ALA A 135 1.80 3.50 -9.11
CA ALA A 135 0.91 2.33 -9.14
C ALA A 135 -0.47 2.67 -9.73
N SER A 136 -1.01 3.85 -9.41
CA SER A 136 -2.32 4.30 -9.90
C SER A 136 -2.32 4.57 -11.40
N GLU A 137 -1.28 5.23 -11.93
CA GLU A 137 -1.13 5.44 -13.38
C GLU A 137 -0.98 4.12 -14.13
N GLU A 138 -0.21 3.19 -13.58
CA GLU A 138 -0.04 1.87 -14.17
C GLU A 138 -1.36 1.08 -14.24
N ALA A 139 -2.19 1.18 -13.20
CA ALA A 139 -3.50 0.54 -13.16
C ALA A 139 -4.51 1.13 -14.16
N LYS A 140 -4.30 2.35 -14.67
CA LYS A 140 -5.12 2.89 -15.77
C LYS A 140 -4.84 2.16 -17.09
N SER A 141 -3.56 1.89 -17.37
CA SER A 141 -3.14 1.19 -18.58
C SER A 141 -3.32 -0.33 -18.47
N ASN A 142 -3.23 -0.88 -17.25
CA ASN A 142 -3.41 -2.30 -16.95
C ASN A 142 -4.46 -2.45 -15.83
N PRO A 143 -5.76 -2.49 -16.17
CA PRO A 143 -6.82 -2.57 -15.17
C PRO A 143 -6.69 -3.80 -14.26
N ILE A 144 -6.90 -3.58 -12.95
CA ILE A 144 -6.82 -4.65 -11.95
C ILE A 144 -8.16 -5.39 -11.88
N ASN A 145 -8.38 -6.28 -12.84
CA ASN A 145 -9.61 -7.05 -12.98
C ASN A 145 -9.46 -8.56 -12.74
N THR A 146 -8.23 -9.07 -12.57
CA THR A 146 -7.96 -10.47 -12.21
C THR A 146 -6.95 -10.58 -11.08
N CYS A 147 -6.83 -11.78 -10.50
CA CYS A 147 -5.82 -12.11 -9.50
C CYS A 147 -4.41 -11.89 -10.05
N GLU A 148 -4.12 -12.35 -11.27
CA GLU A 148 -2.80 -12.21 -11.91
C GLU A 148 -2.42 -10.73 -12.05
N ARG A 149 -3.35 -9.88 -12.49
CA ARG A 149 -3.12 -8.43 -12.60
C ARG A 149 -2.85 -7.78 -11.26
N LEU A 150 -3.56 -8.20 -10.20
CA LEU A 150 -3.31 -7.73 -8.84
C LEU A 150 -1.92 -8.13 -8.36
N LEU A 151 -1.50 -9.38 -8.59
CA LEU A 151 -0.18 -9.87 -8.19
C LEU A 151 0.95 -9.21 -8.99
N GLU A 152 0.77 -8.98 -10.29
CA GLU A 152 1.71 -8.19 -11.10
C GLU A 152 1.89 -6.77 -10.55
N ALA A 153 0.79 -6.10 -10.21
CA ALA A 153 0.84 -4.76 -9.61
C ALA A 153 1.54 -4.79 -8.24
N LYS A 154 1.25 -5.79 -7.41
CA LYS A 154 1.93 -6.02 -6.11
C LYS A 154 3.43 -6.14 -6.28
N VAL A 155 3.91 -7.01 -7.17
CA VAL A 155 5.34 -7.21 -7.42
C VAL A 155 6.02 -5.91 -7.88
N LYS A 156 5.38 -5.14 -8.77
CA LYS A 156 5.93 -3.86 -9.22
C LYS A 156 6.02 -2.82 -8.11
N ILE A 157 5.04 -2.80 -7.20
CA ILE A 157 5.08 -1.94 -6.01
C ILE A 157 6.20 -2.41 -5.07
N GLU A 158 6.28 -3.71 -4.78
CA GLU A 158 7.32 -4.30 -3.92
C GLU A 158 8.72 -3.99 -4.43
N ASN A 159 8.96 -4.13 -5.74
CA ASN A 159 10.25 -3.79 -6.36
C ASN A 159 10.61 -2.31 -6.15
N LYS A 160 9.65 -1.39 -6.32
CA LYS A 160 9.88 0.04 -6.06
C LYS A 160 10.18 0.32 -4.59
N LEU A 161 9.48 -0.34 -3.66
CA LEU A 161 9.74 -0.20 -2.24
C LEU A 161 11.12 -0.76 -1.86
N GLU A 162 11.52 -1.89 -2.43
CA GLU A 162 12.83 -2.51 -2.20
C GLU A 162 13.97 -1.60 -2.73
N ASP A 163 13.80 -0.95 -3.88
CA ASP A 163 14.77 0.04 -4.37
C ASP A 163 14.92 1.23 -3.40
N ILE A 164 13.81 1.70 -2.81
CA ILE A 164 13.83 2.76 -1.80
C ILE A 164 14.55 2.27 -0.54
N LYS A 165 14.27 1.04 -0.10
CA LYS A 165 14.88 0.38 1.06
C LYS A 165 16.39 0.23 0.90
N LYS A 166 16.86 -0.25 -0.26
CA LYS A 166 18.28 -0.36 -0.61
C LYS A 166 19.00 0.99 -0.54
N LYS A 167 18.39 2.05 -1.10
CA LYS A 167 18.93 3.42 -1.02
C LYS A 167 19.08 3.93 0.42
N GLN A 168 18.20 3.49 1.34
CA GLN A 168 18.33 3.85 2.76
C GLN A 168 19.48 3.11 3.46
N LYS A 169 19.70 1.83 3.10
CA LYS A 169 20.75 0.97 3.70
C LYS A 169 22.16 1.33 3.24
N ILE A 170 22.38 1.50 1.92
CA ILE A 170 23.69 1.82 1.33
C ILE A 170 24.29 3.09 1.95
N ASN A 171 23.48 4.14 2.09
CA ASN A 171 23.92 5.40 2.66
C ASN A 171 24.26 5.33 4.16
N ASN A 172 23.83 4.28 4.89
CA ASN A 172 24.22 4.06 6.28
C ASN A 172 25.56 3.33 6.39
N GLU A 173 25.88 2.44 5.44
CA GLU A 173 27.15 1.71 5.37
C GLU A 173 28.31 2.63 4.97
N GLU A 174 28.13 3.50 3.96
CA GLU A 174 29.15 4.48 3.56
C GLU A 174 29.53 5.44 4.70
N LYS A 175 28.56 5.86 5.52
CA LYS A 175 28.82 6.69 6.71
C LYS A 175 29.52 5.93 7.84
N LYS A 176 29.30 4.61 7.99
CA LYS A 176 30.02 3.78 8.97
C LYS A 176 31.48 3.59 8.55
N ASN A 177 31.74 3.32 7.27
CA ASN A 177 33.09 3.10 6.74
C ASN A 177 33.97 4.37 6.82
N ASN A 178 33.39 5.56 6.64
CA ASN A 178 34.12 6.81 6.78
C ASN A 178 34.39 7.24 8.23
N LYS A 179 33.63 6.74 9.22
CA LYS A 179 33.92 6.97 10.64
C LYS A 179 34.96 6.01 11.23
N SER A 180 35.18 4.85 10.59
CA SER A 180 36.14 3.83 11.01
C SER A 180 37.57 4.06 10.51
N LYS A 181 37.80 5.09 9.69
CA LYS A 181 39.13 5.53 9.25
C LYS A 181 39.51 6.83 9.97
N LYS A 182 39.84 6.73 11.26
CA LYS A 182 40.55 7.79 11.97
C LYS A 182 41.36 7.18 13.12
#